data_AF-A0A917JS07-F1
#
_entry.id   AF-A0A917JS07-F1
#
_cell.length_a   1.000
_cell.length_b   1.000
_cell.length_c   1.000
_cell.angle_alpha   90.00
_cell.angle_beta   90.00
_cell.angle_gamma   90.00
#
_symmetry.space_group_name_H-M   'P 1'
#
loop_
_entity.id
_entity.type
_entity.pdbx_description
1 polymer ?
#
loop_
_entity_poly.entity_id
_entity_poly.type
_entity_poly.pdbx_seq_one_letter_code
_entity_poly.pdbx_strand_id
1 'polypeptide(L)'
;MEILAIWFVHWIDTRGYIDTEIYRLGARAWLNGYQVYGDDLTPESPDTATLPFIYPPFAALLFVPLTWLSSDGAVVAMTVLSHLAILVTAYALARSSRYLAPRAGHVAVATALLMPWFTVIEPTRETINYGQINLVLMALVAADCLLPRTRWPRGLLVGLAAAIKLTPLGFLLLFLLRRDFRALAVTVGTFAATVVIGLLAAPRDSADWWLDKMLSTADSFGTVYAGNLTLRSLLAKQELTGVTLNSLWVLGSVLLLVLTVLAMRYALAAANTPLALVCNAVWVLLVSPISWSHHWVWAGPTLALLFAMAVRHRWYGVLLTVGLGALTVLVGPQWYLPNTDNRELDWTFSQQVVGNAYTLIGIGFLVAGAVAYLRFRPRCRQPVPVSTADA
;
A
#
# COMPACT_ATOMS: atom_id res chain seq x y z
N MET A 1 -18.36 18.48 4.91
CA MET A 1 -16.94 18.32 4.54
C MET A 1 -16.71 17.08 3.70
N GLU A 2 -17.04 15.87 4.16
CA GLU A 2 -16.81 14.66 3.35
C GLU A 2 -17.53 14.66 2.01
N ILE A 3 -18.82 15.03 1.97
CA ILE A 3 -19.58 15.11 0.72
C ILE A 3 -18.89 16.04 -0.31
N LEU A 4 -18.28 17.13 0.16
CA LEU A 4 -17.52 18.05 -0.70
C LEU A 4 -16.20 17.42 -1.18
N ALA A 5 -15.53 16.64 -0.34
CA ALA A 5 -14.33 15.91 -0.73
C ALA A 5 -14.64 14.85 -1.80
N ILE A 6 -15.70 14.07 -1.62
CA ILE A 6 -16.18 13.10 -2.61
C ILE A 6 -16.50 13.80 -3.92
N TRP A 7 -17.29 14.89 -3.86
CA TRP A 7 -17.64 15.66 -5.05
C TRP A 7 -16.39 16.21 -5.76
N PHE A 8 -15.43 16.75 -5.02
CA PHE A 8 -14.16 17.26 -5.57
C PHE A 8 -13.36 16.18 -6.31
N VAL A 9 -13.22 14.99 -5.71
CA VAL A 9 -12.46 13.87 -6.33
C VAL A 9 -13.08 13.45 -7.66
N HIS A 10 -14.41 13.31 -7.71
CA HIS A 10 -15.12 12.82 -8.90
C HIS A 10 -15.26 13.87 -10.02
N TRP A 11 -15.01 15.15 -9.74
CA TRP A 11 -15.23 16.23 -10.72
C TRP A 11 -13.95 16.71 -11.44
N ILE A 12 -12.75 16.46 -10.89
CA ILE A 12 -11.52 17.08 -11.41
C ILE A 12 -10.87 16.31 -12.55
N ASP A 13 -10.62 15.02 -12.38
CA ASP A 13 -10.00 14.16 -13.40
C ASP A 13 -10.27 12.70 -13.01
N THR A 14 -11.23 12.07 -13.70
CA THR A 14 -11.66 10.71 -13.36
C THR A 14 -10.70 9.63 -13.85
N ARG A 15 -9.58 9.94 -14.53
CA ARG A 15 -8.65 8.94 -15.11
C ARG A 15 -9.34 7.79 -15.88
N GLY A 16 -10.58 8.02 -16.32
CA GLY A 16 -11.45 7.03 -16.96
C GLY A 16 -11.86 5.81 -16.14
N TYR A 17 -11.55 5.71 -14.83
CA TYR A 17 -11.77 4.50 -14.02
C TYR A 17 -11.22 3.21 -14.65
N ILE A 18 -10.10 3.34 -15.37
CA ILE A 18 -9.57 2.31 -16.27
C ILE A 18 -9.31 0.98 -15.54
N ASP A 19 -8.87 1.00 -14.27
CA ASP A 19 -8.58 -0.24 -13.55
C ASP A 19 -9.83 -1.02 -13.17
N THR A 20 -10.96 -0.34 -12.87
CA THR A 20 -12.23 -1.04 -12.65
C THR A 20 -12.68 -1.77 -13.91
N GLU A 21 -12.47 -1.19 -15.08
CA GLU A 21 -12.79 -1.87 -16.34
C GLU A 21 -11.84 -3.03 -16.61
N ILE A 22 -10.54 -2.90 -16.33
CA ILE A 22 -9.59 -4.03 -16.40
C ILE A 22 -10.04 -5.19 -15.51
N TYR A 23 -10.54 -4.92 -14.30
CA TYR A 23 -11.08 -5.96 -13.41
C TYR A 23 -12.29 -6.68 -14.03
N ARG A 24 -13.21 -5.91 -14.63
CA ARG A 24 -14.40 -6.45 -15.31
C ARG A 24 -14.03 -7.26 -16.54
N LEU A 25 -13.07 -6.79 -17.34
CA LEU A 25 -12.60 -7.48 -18.54
C LEU A 25 -11.94 -8.80 -18.20
N GLY A 26 -11.02 -8.83 -17.22
CA GLY A 26 -10.40 -10.07 -16.77
C GLY A 26 -11.42 -11.09 -16.26
N ALA A 27 -12.41 -10.64 -15.49
CA ALA A 27 -13.51 -11.49 -15.02
C ALA A 27 -14.45 -11.95 -16.14
N ARG A 28 -14.73 -11.10 -17.14
CA ARG A 28 -15.57 -11.47 -18.29
C ARG A 28 -14.86 -12.44 -19.23
N ALA A 29 -13.56 -12.23 -19.45
CA ALA A 29 -12.72 -13.16 -20.20
C ALA A 29 -12.77 -14.55 -19.57
N TRP A 30 -12.58 -14.60 -18.25
CA TRP A 30 -12.74 -15.82 -17.48
C TRP A 30 -14.10 -16.50 -17.68
N LEU A 31 -15.20 -15.77 -17.49
CA LEU A 31 -16.56 -16.33 -17.59
C LEU A 31 -16.88 -16.88 -18.98
N ASN A 32 -16.30 -16.27 -20.02
CA ASN A 32 -16.53 -16.66 -21.42
C ASN A 32 -15.52 -17.69 -21.93
N GLY A 33 -14.56 -18.13 -21.10
CA GLY A 33 -13.52 -19.09 -21.49
C GLY A 33 -12.44 -18.51 -22.41
N TYR A 34 -12.28 -17.18 -22.42
CA TYR A 34 -11.17 -16.50 -23.10
C TYR A 34 -9.91 -16.47 -22.22
N GLN A 35 -8.75 -16.32 -22.84
CA GLN A 35 -7.48 -16.18 -22.12
C GLN A 35 -7.43 -14.87 -21.35
N VAL A 36 -7.25 -14.94 -20.03
CA VAL A 36 -7.24 -13.75 -19.14
C VAL A 36 -5.98 -12.90 -19.34
N TYR A 37 -4.89 -13.52 -19.78
CA TYR A 37 -3.58 -12.89 -19.97
C TYR A 37 -3.18 -12.78 -21.45
N GLY A 38 -4.12 -13.00 -22.37
CA GLY A 38 -3.93 -12.83 -23.80
C GLY A 38 -3.88 -11.36 -24.21
N ASP A 39 -3.28 -11.10 -25.37
CA ASP A 39 -3.07 -9.74 -25.90
C ASP A 39 -4.38 -9.11 -26.44
N ASP A 40 -5.45 -9.90 -26.57
CA ASP A 40 -6.72 -9.52 -27.18
C ASP A 40 -7.73 -8.88 -26.20
N LEU A 41 -7.43 -8.82 -24.90
CA LEU A 41 -8.31 -8.20 -23.90
C LEU A 41 -8.03 -6.71 -23.79
N THR A 42 -8.65 -5.95 -24.68
CA THR A 42 -8.55 -4.49 -24.70
C THR A 42 -9.85 -3.86 -24.19
N PRO A 43 -9.79 -2.80 -23.35
CA PRO A 43 -10.98 -2.03 -23.03
C PRO A 43 -11.61 -1.46 -24.31
N GLU A 44 -12.95 -1.54 -24.43
CA GLU A 44 -13.71 -1.04 -25.59
C GLU A 44 -13.73 0.51 -25.70
N SER A 45 -12.77 1.21 -25.10
CA SER A 45 -12.69 2.67 -25.12
C SER A 45 -11.77 3.15 -26.26
N PRO A 46 -12.23 4.03 -27.17
CA PRO A 46 -11.48 4.48 -28.34
C PRO A 46 -10.15 5.18 -28.07
N ASP A 47 -9.95 5.73 -26.85
CA ASP A 47 -8.88 6.70 -26.57
C ASP A 47 -7.88 6.26 -25.48
N THR A 48 -7.94 5.02 -25.00
CA THR A 48 -7.05 4.56 -23.91
C THR A 48 -6.04 3.52 -24.38
N ALA A 49 -4.76 3.75 -24.13
CA ALA A 49 -3.72 2.73 -24.20
C ALA A 49 -4.16 1.51 -23.38
N THR A 50 -4.18 0.34 -24.02
CA THR A 50 -4.73 -0.89 -23.45
C THR A 50 -3.81 -1.44 -22.37
N LEU A 51 -4.24 -1.36 -21.11
CA LEU A 51 -3.51 -1.94 -19.98
C LEU A 51 -3.99 -3.39 -19.75
N PRO A 52 -3.08 -4.37 -19.68
CA PRO A 52 -3.47 -5.77 -19.50
C PRO A 52 -3.88 -6.07 -18.06
N PHE A 53 -4.62 -7.17 -17.89
CA PHE A 53 -4.87 -7.73 -16.57
C PHE A 53 -3.59 -8.36 -16.01
N ILE A 54 -3.04 -7.77 -14.94
CA ILE A 54 -1.75 -8.18 -14.33
C ILE A 54 -1.89 -8.82 -12.95
N TYR A 55 -3.11 -9.17 -12.54
CA TYR A 55 -3.40 -9.68 -11.19
C TYR A 55 -3.36 -11.21 -11.15
N PRO A 56 -3.16 -11.85 -9.97
CA PRO A 56 -3.17 -13.30 -9.85
C PRO A 56 -4.51 -13.91 -10.32
N PRO A 57 -4.54 -15.16 -10.79
CA PRO A 57 -5.74 -15.76 -11.39
C PRO A 57 -6.97 -15.77 -10.47
N PHE A 58 -6.77 -15.95 -9.17
CA PHE A 58 -7.84 -15.87 -8.17
C PHE A 58 -8.56 -14.51 -8.16
N ALA A 59 -7.88 -13.43 -8.52
CA ALA A 59 -8.48 -12.10 -8.58
C ALA A 59 -9.56 -12.02 -9.67
N ALA A 60 -9.39 -12.68 -10.82
CA ALA A 60 -10.41 -12.70 -11.88
C ALA A 60 -11.74 -13.29 -11.39
N LEU A 61 -11.66 -14.40 -10.61
CA LEU A 61 -12.82 -15.00 -9.95
C LEU A 61 -13.47 -14.04 -8.94
N LEU A 62 -12.65 -13.34 -8.15
CA LEU A 62 -13.14 -12.40 -7.15
C LEU A 62 -13.84 -11.19 -7.79
N PHE A 63 -13.43 -10.80 -9.00
CA PHE A 63 -14.01 -9.67 -9.74
C PHE A 63 -15.25 -10.02 -10.55
N VAL A 64 -15.65 -11.31 -10.63
CA VAL A 64 -16.89 -11.75 -11.30
C VAL A 64 -18.14 -10.93 -10.92
N PRO A 65 -18.41 -10.59 -9.65
CA PRO A 65 -19.58 -9.79 -9.31
C PRO A 65 -19.62 -8.41 -9.99
N LEU A 66 -18.47 -7.84 -10.36
CA LEU A 66 -18.42 -6.55 -11.08
C LEU A 66 -18.96 -6.67 -12.52
N THR A 67 -18.96 -7.87 -13.11
CA THR A 67 -19.52 -8.08 -14.46
C THR A 67 -21.03 -8.07 -14.48
N TRP A 68 -21.70 -8.22 -13.33
CA TRP A 68 -23.16 -8.15 -13.21
C TRP A 68 -23.68 -6.71 -13.19
N LEU A 69 -22.78 -5.74 -13.03
CA LEU A 69 -23.10 -4.32 -12.99
C LEU A 69 -22.85 -3.67 -14.36
N SER A 70 -23.53 -2.56 -14.65
CA SER A 70 -23.09 -1.65 -15.71
C SER A 70 -21.70 -1.08 -15.38
N SER A 71 -21.01 -0.49 -16.37
CA SER A 71 -19.69 0.13 -16.13
C SER A 71 -19.78 1.15 -14.98
N ASP A 72 -20.74 2.07 -15.07
CA ASP A 72 -21.03 3.05 -14.02
C ASP A 72 -21.37 2.40 -12.68
N GLY A 73 -22.15 1.30 -12.69
CA GLY A 73 -22.50 0.57 -11.48
C GLY A 73 -21.28 -0.04 -10.78
N ALA A 74 -20.32 -0.56 -11.54
CA ALA A 74 -19.07 -1.09 -11.00
C ALA A 74 -18.17 0.02 -10.45
N VAL A 75 -18.09 1.17 -11.13
CA VAL A 75 -17.39 2.37 -10.64
C VAL A 75 -17.99 2.82 -9.31
N VAL A 76 -19.32 2.97 -9.23
CA VAL A 76 -20.02 3.33 -7.99
C VAL A 76 -19.73 2.31 -6.89
N ALA A 77 -19.78 1.02 -7.18
CA ALA A 77 -19.48 -0.03 -6.21
C ALA A 77 -18.04 0.07 -5.69
N MET A 78 -17.05 0.24 -6.59
CA MET A 78 -15.64 0.40 -6.21
C MET A 78 -15.38 1.67 -5.41
N THR A 79 -16.04 2.78 -5.75
CA THR A 79 -15.99 4.03 -4.98
C THR A 79 -16.57 3.84 -3.58
N VAL A 80 -17.74 3.22 -3.44
CA VAL A 80 -18.35 2.96 -2.13
C VAL A 80 -17.45 2.06 -1.28
N LEU A 81 -16.93 0.98 -1.86
CA LEU A 81 -15.98 0.08 -1.19
C LEU A 81 -14.71 0.80 -0.75
N SER A 82 -14.19 1.71 -1.58
CA SER A 82 -13.02 2.53 -1.28
C SER A 82 -13.25 3.45 -0.07
N HIS A 83 -14.40 4.14 0.00
CA HIS A 83 -14.72 4.99 1.15
C HIS A 83 -14.97 4.19 2.43
N LEU A 84 -15.63 3.03 2.32
CA LEU A 84 -15.76 2.10 3.45
C LEU A 84 -14.38 1.59 3.92
N ALA A 85 -13.45 1.34 2.99
CA ALA A 85 -12.10 0.91 3.29
C ALA A 85 -11.28 2.01 3.99
N ILE A 86 -11.44 3.28 3.60
CA ILE A 86 -10.89 4.44 4.32
C ILE A 86 -11.41 4.46 5.75
N LEU A 87 -12.73 4.32 5.95
CA LEU A 87 -13.36 4.29 7.28
C LEU A 87 -12.83 3.14 8.15
N VAL A 88 -12.76 1.93 7.60
CA VAL A 88 -12.22 0.75 8.31
C VAL A 88 -10.77 0.97 8.71
N THR A 89 -9.94 1.51 7.80
CA THR A 89 -8.53 1.78 8.08
C THR A 89 -8.37 2.85 9.15
N ALA A 90 -9.08 3.98 9.02
CA ALA A 90 -9.07 5.06 9.99
C ALA A 90 -9.54 4.58 11.38
N TYR A 91 -10.61 3.79 11.44
CA TYR A 91 -11.10 3.17 12.66
C TYR A 91 -10.08 2.20 13.27
N ALA A 92 -9.52 1.28 12.47
CA ALA A 92 -8.54 0.31 12.94
C ALA A 92 -7.27 0.98 13.47
N LEU A 93 -6.79 2.04 12.78
CA LEU A 93 -5.68 2.87 13.20
C LEU A 93 -5.99 3.60 14.51
N ALA A 94 -7.11 4.31 14.57
CA ALA A 94 -7.51 5.09 15.73
C ALA A 94 -7.72 4.20 16.97
N ARG A 95 -8.33 3.01 16.78
CA ARG A 95 -8.64 2.07 17.86
C ARG A 95 -7.41 1.36 18.43
N SER A 96 -6.39 1.12 17.61
CA SER A 96 -5.15 0.43 17.99
C SER A 96 -4.05 1.39 18.46
N SER A 97 -4.12 2.67 18.08
CA SER A 97 -3.17 3.69 18.49
C SER A 97 -3.47 4.20 19.89
N ARG A 98 -2.49 4.11 20.80
CA ARG A 98 -2.59 4.73 22.15
C ARG A 98 -2.75 6.26 22.12
N TYR A 99 -2.48 6.89 20.97
CA TYR A 99 -2.55 8.33 20.77
C TYR A 99 -3.95 8.79 20.38
N LEU A 100 -4.68 7.94 19.66
CA LEU A 100 -6.01 8.23 19.09
C LEU A 100 -7.14 7.50 19.85
N ALA A 101 -6.83 6.43 20.56
CA ALA A 101 -7.81 5.56 21.21
C ALA A 101 -8.45 6.02 22.55
N PRO A 102 -8.04 7.10 23.28
CA PRO A 102 -8.53 7.27 24.65
C PRO A 102 -10.03 7.68 24.66
N ARG A 103 -10.94 6.69 24.70
CA ARG A 103 -12.43 6.71 24.63
C ARG A 103 -13.03 6.59 23.22
N ALA A 104 -14.14 5.82 23.12
CA ALA A 104 -14.83 5.53 21.85
C ALA A 104 -15.32 6.80 21.12
N GLY A 105 -15.75 7.83 21.86
CA GLY A 105 -16.13 9.12 21.28
C GLY A 105 -14.99 9.81 20.52
N HIS A 106 -13.75 9.74 21.03
CA HIS A 106 -12.59 10.31 20.34
C HIS A 106 -12.20 9.51 19.10
N VAL A 107 -12.40 8.19 19.09
CA VAL A 107 -12.18 7.35 17.89
C VAL A 107 -13.13 7.76 16.78
N ALA A 108 -14.42 7.98 17.10
CA ALA A 108 -15.41 8.45 16.13
C ALA A 108 -15.05 9.84 15.59
N VAL A 109 -14.73 10.79 16.48
CA VAL A 109 -14.31 12.15 16.09
C VAL A 109 -13.04 12.12 15.24
N ALA A 110 -12.01 11.38 15.63
CA ALA A 110 -10.77 11.25 14.87
C ALA A 110 -11.03 10.64 13.48
N THR A 111 -11.86 9.60 13.40
CA THR A 111 -12.24 8.99 12.12
C THR A 111 -12.95 10.00 11.21
N ALA A 112 -13.92 10.74 11.76
CA ALA A 112 -14.66 11.77 11.01
C ALA A 112 -13.78 12.94 10.55
N LEU A 113 -12.80 13.35 11.35
CA LEU A 113 -11.86 14.43 10.99
C LEU A 113 -10.84 14.00 9.93
N LEU A 114 -10.42 12.74 9.95
CA LEU A 114 -9.43 12.21 9.00
C LEU A 114 -10.02 11.84 7.64
N MET A 115 -11.32 11.54 7.57
CA MET A 115 -11.95 11.05 6.35
C MET A 115 -11.79 12.00 5.16
N PRO A 116 -12.10 13.32 5.26
CA PRO A 116 -11.98 14.21 4.10
C PRO A 116 -10.54 14.36 3.64
N TRP A 117 -9.60 14.38 4.59
CA TRP A 117 -8.17 14.41 4.30
C TRP A 117 -7.74 13.16 3.53
N PHE A 118 -8.12 11.97 3.99
CA PHE A 118 -7.80 10.74 3.29
C PHE A 118 -8.39 10.70 1.89
N THR A 119 -9.61 11.21 1.69
CA THR A 119 -10.26 11.24 0.38
C THR A 119 -9.52 12.16 -0.62
N VAL A 120 -9.01 13.33 -0.19
CA VAL A 120 -8.45 14.33 -1.12
C VAL A 120 -6.95 14.20 -1.40
N ILE A 121 -6.17 13.53 -0.55
CA ILE A 121 -4.74 13.33 -0.82
C ILE A 121 -4.54 12.54 -2.11
N GLU A 122 -3.52 12.91 -2.87
CA GLU A 122 -3.26 12.41 -4.21
C GLU A 122 -3.27 10.87 -4.32
N PRO A 123 -2.67 10.06 -3.41
CA PRO A 123 -2.69 8.61 -3.57
C PRO A 123 -4.09 8.01 -3.51
N THR A 124 -4.93 8.54 -2.62
CA THR A 124 -6.30 8.10 -2.45
C THR A 124 -7.18 8.62 -3.58
N ARG A 125 -7.01 9.90 -3.94
CA ARG A 125 -7.71 10.54 -5.06
C ARG A 125 -7.43 9.78 -6.35
N GLU A 126 -6.17 9.55 -6.68
CA GLU A 126 -5.80 8.75 -7.85
C GLU A 126 -6.34 7.32 -7.72
N THR A 127 -6.29 6.68 -6.54
CA THR A 127 -6.91 5.34 -6.37
C THR A 127 -8.39 5.33 -6.72
N ILE A 128 -9.16 6.32 -6.25
CA ILE A 128 -10.59 6.43 -6.53
C ILE A 128 -10.81 6.72 -8.02
N ASN A 129 -10.03 7.62 -8.61
CA ASN A 129 -10.17 8.01 -10.01
C ASN A 129 -9.79 6.86 -10.95
N TYR A 130 -8.72 6.11 -10.69
CA TYR A 130 -8.42 4.89 -11.45
C TYR A 130 -9.45 3.77 -11.19
N GLY A 131 -10.22 3.83 -10.10
CA GLY A 131 -11.09 2.74 -9.65
C GLY A 131 -10.30 1.54 -9.11
N GLN A 132 -9.16 1.81 -8.48
CA GLN A 132 -8.20 0.82 -7.97
C GLN A 132 -8.66 0.17 -6.65
N ILE A 133 -8.32 -1.11 -6.48
CA ILE A 133 -8.66 -1.88 -5.27
C ILE A 133 -7.74 -1.59 -4.06
N ASN A 134 -6.71 -0.75 -4.20
CA ASN A 134 -5.64 -0.60 -3.19
C ASN A 134 -6.15 -0.18 -1.80
N LEU A 135 -7.18 0.66 -1.72
CA LEU A 135 -7.78 1.07 -0.45
C LEU A 135 -8.42 -0.13 0.27
N VAL A 136 -9.12 -0.98 -0.48
CA VAL A 136 -9.71 -2.22 0.05
C VAL A 136 -8.62 -3.14 0.57
N LEU A 137 -7.53 -3.33 -0.18
CA LEU A 137 -6.39 -4.14 0.26
C LEU A 137 -5.73 -3.57 1.54
N MET A 138 -5.54 -2.25 1.59
CA MET A 138 -5.05 -1.57 2.80
C MET A 138 -5.98 -1.81 3.99
N ALA A 139 -7.30 -1.72 3.80
CA ALA A 139 -8.27 -1.96 4.86
C ALA A 139 -8.28 -3.41 5.34
N LEU A 140 -8.16 -4.39 4.43
CA LEU A 140 -8.01 -5.79 4.79
C LEU A 140 -6.76 -6.00 5.67
N VAL A 141 -5.61 -5.48 5.25
CA VAL A 141 -4.35 -5.57 6.01
C VAL A 141 -4.46 -4.85 7.36
N ALA A 142 -5.00 -3.64 7.39
CA ALA A 142 -5.16 -2.85 8.60
C ALA A 142 -6.12 -3.52 9.59
N ALA A 143 -7.25 -4.02 9.10
CA ALA A 143 -8.23 -4.75 9.92
C ALA A 143 -7.60 -6.00 10.53
N ASP A 144 -6.84 -6.77 9.74
CA ASP A 144 -6.19 -7.99 10.20
C ASP A 144 -5.04 -7.72 11.16
N CYS A 145 -4.32 -6.62 11.02
CA CYS A 145 -3.14 -6.35 11.84
C CYS A 145 -3.46 -5.54 13.11
N LEU A 146 -4.49 -4.67 13.07
CA LEU A 146 -4.68 -3.61 14.08
C LEU A 146 -5.95 -3.76 14.92
N LEU A 147 -7.06 -4.28 14.39
CA LEU A 147 -8.30 -4.37 15.18
C LEU A 147 -8.04 -5.18 16.45
N PRO A 148 -8.47 -4.78 17.67
CA PRO A 148 -8.12 -5.51 18.89
C PRO A 148 -8.69 -6.94 18.96
N ARG A 149 -9.89 -7.14 18.40
CA ARG A 149 -10.58 -8.44 18.32
C ARG A 149 -11.15 -8.61 16.91
N THR A 150 -11.02 -9.80 16.36
CA THR A 150 -11.50 -10.17 15.03
C THR A 150 -12.37 -11.42 15.14
N ARG A 151 -13.34 -11.56 14.24
CA ARG A 151 -14.16 -12.79 14.12
C ARG A 151 -13.47 -13.87 13.28
N TRP A 152 -12.40 -13.51 12.58
CA TRP A 152 -11.55 -14.37 11.77
C TRP A 152 -10.18 -14.59 12.44
N PRO A 153 -9.46 -15.68 12.10
CA PRO A 153 -8.08 -15.86 12.53
C PRO A 153 -7.18 -14.80 11.90
N ARG A 154 -6.24 -14.26 12.68
CA ARG A 154 -5.22 -13.32 12.19
C ARG A 154 -4.46 -13.93 11.02
N GLY A 155 -4.21 -13.13 9.99
CA GLY A 155 -3.52 -13.54 8.78
C GLY A 155 -4.46 -13.93 7.64
N LEU A 156 -5.75 -14.18 7.91
CA LEU A 156 -6.73 -14.53 6.87
C LEU A 156 -6.85 -13.40 5.84
N LEU A 157 -7.05 -12.16 6.29
CA LEU A 157 -7.32 -11.05 5.36
C LEU A 157 -6.04 -10.59 4.66
N VAL A 158 -4.87 -10.69 5.31
CA VAL A 158 -3.58 -10.47 4.64
C VAL A 158 -3.37 -11.51 3.53
N GLY A 159 -3.70 -12.78 3.78
CA GLY A 159 -3.59 -13.85 2.79
C GLY A 159 -4.56 -13.67 1.61
N LEU A 160 -5.80 -13.25 1.88
CA LEU A 160 -6.76 -12.89 0.84
C LEU A 160 -6.31 -11.65 0.04
N ALA A 161 -5.79 -10.62 0.71
CA ALA A 161 -5.27 -9.45 0.02
C ALA A 161 -4.10 -9.83 -0.90
N ALA A 162 -3.20 -10.70 -0.44
CA ALA A 162 -2.09 -11.24 -1.22
C ALA A 162 -2.54 -11.99 -2.47
N ALA A 163 -3.69 -12.67 -2.40
CA ALA A 163 -4.30 -13.40 -3.51
C ALA A 163 -4.84 -12.47 -4.61
N ILE A 164 -5.19 -11.23 -4.26
CA ILE A 164 -5.66 -10.21 -5.21
C ILE A 164 -4.47 -9.46 -5.79
N LYS A 165 -3.47 -9.14 -4.97
CA LYS A 165 -2.24 -8.45 -5.37
C LYS A 165 -1.11 -8.97 -4.51
N LEU A 166 0.03 -9.36 -5.08
CA LEU A 166 1.10 -10.02 -4.31
C LEU A 166 1.73 -9.14 -3.21
N THR A 167 1.65 -7.81 -3.34
CA THR A 167 2.32 -6.86 -2.44
C THR A 167 2.01 -7.05 -0.94
N PRO A 168 0.76 -7.36 -0.54
CA PRO A 168 0.43 -7.78 0.83
C PRO A 168 1.27 -8.90 1.46
N LEU A 169 1.95 -9.76 0.69
CA LEU A 169 2.86 -10.77 1.26
C LEU A 169 4.01 -10.14 2.06
N GLY A 170 4.41 -8.90 1.75
CA GLY A 170 5.39 -8.17 2.56
C GLY A 170 4.93 -7.95 4.01
N PHE A 171 3.63 -8.03 4.31
CA PHE A 171 3.12 -7.93 5.67
C PHE A 171 3.41 -9.15 6.56
N LEU A 172 3.87 -10.26 6.00
CA LEU A 172 4.42 -11.39 6.76
C LEU A 172 5.57 -10.95 7.69
N LEU A 173 6.33 -9.91 7.30
CA LEU A 173 7.40 -9.34 8.12
C LEU A 173 6.88 -8.85 9.49
N LEU A 174 5.68 -8.26 9.54
CA LEU A 174 5.09 -7.81 10.80
C LEU A 174 4.78 -8.99 11.73
N PHE A 175 4.18 -10.06 11.21
CA PHE A 175 3.90 -11.25 12.02
C PHE A 175 5.18 -11.94 12.46
N LEU A 176 6.20 -12.02 11.59
CA LEU A 176 7.51 -12.56 11.91
C LEU A 176 8.18 -11.79 13.05
N LEU A 177 8.23 -10.45 12.99
CA LEU A 177 8.84 -9.63 14.04
C LEU A 177 8.04 -9.64 15.35
N ARG A 178 6.72 -9.88 15.29
CA ARG A 178 5.88 -10.13 16.45
C ARG A 178 5.95 -11.57 16.98
N ARG A 179 6.65 -12.47 16.28
CA ARG A 179 6.68 -13.92 16.53
C ARG A 179 5.29 -14.56 16.53
N ASP A 180 4.36 -14.00 15.77
CA ASP A 180 3.01 -14.54 15.59
C ASP A 180 3.03 -15.57 14.46
N PHE A 181 3.67 -16.71 14.72
CA PHE A 181 3.82 -17.79 13.74
C PHE A 181 2.48 -18.40 13.33
N ARG A 182 1.47 -18.30 14.20
CA ARG A 182 0.10 -18.71 13.85
C ARG A 182 -0.46 -17.80 12.77
N ALA A 183 -0.40 -16.47 12.93
CA ALA A 183 -0.87 -15.56 11.89
C ALA A 183 -0.08 -15.69 10.59
N LEU A 184 1.23 -15.93 10.68
CA LEU A 184 2.09 -16.21 9.53
C LEU A 184 1.61 -17.47 8.78
N ALA A 185 1.38 -18.57 9.49
CA ALA A 185 0.89 -19.82 8.90
C ALA A 185 -0.52 -19.66 8.30
N VAL A 186 -1.43 -18.94 8.97
CA VAL A 186 -2.78 -18.65 8.44
C VAL A 186 -2.69 -17.82 7.16
N THR A 187 -1.79 -16.82 7.11
CA THR A 187 -1.58 -15.98 5.92
C THR A 187 -1.11 -16.84 4.74
N VAL A 188 -0.06 -17.63 4.95
CA VAL A 188 0.50 -18.52 3.92
C VAL A 188 -0.52 -19.56 3.48
N GLY A 189 -1.23 -20.19 4.43
CA GLY A 189 -2.26 -21.19 4.12
C GLY A 189 -3.44 -20.62 3.35
N THR A 190 -3.90 -19.42 3.71
CA THR A 190 -4.99 -18.74 3.00
C THR A 190 -4.58 -18.38 1.59
N PHE A 191 -3.40 -17.77 1.43
CA PHE A 191 -2.85 -17.46 0.11
C PHE A 191 -2.68 -18.72 -0.73
N ALA A 192 -2.03 -19.76 -0.20
CA ALA A 192 -1.86 -21.03 -0.91
C ALA A 192 -3.19 -21.66 -1.33
N ALA A 193 -4.22 -21.61 -0.46
CA ALA A 193 -5.56 -22.10 -0.81
C ALA A 193 -6.15 -21.33 -2.00
N THR A 194 -6.00 -20.00 -2.06
CA THR A 194 -6.46 -19.20 -3.20
C THR A 194 -5.69 -19.50 -4.50
N VAL A 195 -4.37 -19.78 -4.40
CA VAL A 195 -3.57 -20.22 -5.55
C VAL A 195 -4.08 -21.56 -6.08
N VAL A 196 -4.36 -22.52 -5.20
CA VAL A 196 -4.93 -23.81 -5.57
C VAL A 196 -6.31 -23.64 -6.21
N ILE A 197 -7.17 -22.78 -5.67
CA ILE A 197 -8.47 -22.47 -6.28
C ILE A 197 -8.28 -21.91 -7.69
N GLY A 198 -7.37 -20.95 -7.89
CA GLY A 198 -7.07 -20.40 -9.21
C GLY A 198 -6.57 -21.47 -10.19
N LEU A 199 -5.64 -22.32 -9.75
CA LEU A 199 -5.08 -23.42 -10.56
C LEU A 199 -6.15 -24.43 -10.97
N LEU A 200 -7.05 -24.80 -10.05
CA LEU A 200 -8.14 -25.74 -10.35
C LEU A 200 -9.18 -25.12 -11.28
N ALA A 201 -9.41 -23.82 -11.18
CA ALA A 201 -10.45 -23.13 -11.92
C ALA A 201 -9.99 -22.74 -13.35
N ALA A 202 -8.72 -22.38 -13.55
CA ALA A 202 -8.08 -22.24 -14.87
C ALA A 202 -6.59 -22.61 -14.79
N PRO A 203 -6.25 -23.88 -15.11
CA PRO A 203 -4.88 -24.35 -15.08
C PRO A 203 -3.95 -23.61 -16.04
N ARG A 204 -4.42 -23.26 -17.25
CA ARG A 204 -3.62 -22.62 -18.30
C ARG A 204 -3.27 -21.18 -17.95
N ASP A 205 -4.28 -20.34 -17.72
CA ASP A 205 -4.05 -18.94 -17.29
C ASP A 205 -3.22 -18.86 -16.01
N SER A 206 -3.41 -19.81 -15.09
CA SER A 206 -2.56 -19.90 -13.90
C SER A 206 -1.11 -20.22 -14.24
N ALA A 207 -0.84 -21.19 -15.11
CA ALA A 207 0.52 -21.49 -15.54
C ALA A 207 1.17 -20.27 -16.22
N ASP A 208 0.46 -19.61 -17.14
CA ASP A 208 0.93 -18.43 -17.86
C ASP A 208 1.28 -17.29 -16.88
N TRP A 209 0.45 -17.08 -15.85
CA TRP A 209 0.71 -16.03 -14.88
C TRP A 209 1.88 -16.34 -13.93
N TRP A 210 1.89 -17.53 -13.32
CA TRP A 210 2.90 -17.90 -12.32
C TRP A 210 4.29 -18.16 -12.92
N LEU A 211 4.36 -18.64 -14.17
CA LEU A 211 5.61 -19.04 -14.81
C LEU A 211 6.19 -17.98 -15.74
N ASP A 212 5.38 -17.07 -16.26
CA ASP A 212 5.82 -16.04 -17.21
C ASP A 212 5.43 -14.62 -16.76
N LYS A 213 4.14 -14.28 -16.80
CA LYS A 213 3.70 -12.87 -16.65
C LYS A 213 4.16 -12.23 -15.34
N MET A 214 4.12 -12.97 -14.22
CA MET A 214 4.60 -12.46 -12.92
C MET A 214 6.09 -12.04 -12.98
N LEU A 215 6.92 -12.76 -13.73
CA LEU A 215 8.36 -12.50 -13.83
C LEU A 215 8.68 -11.37 -14.82
N SER A 216 7.94 -11.27 -15.93
CA SER A 216 8.15 -10.26 -16.97
C SER A 216 7.55 -8.89 -16.63
N THR A 217 6.53 -8.82 -15.77
CA THR A 217 5.83 -7.56 -15.41
C THR A 217 6.78 -6.46 -14.91
N ALA A 218 7.86 -6.81 -14.21
CA ALA A 218 8.82 -5.84 -13.67
C ALA A 218 9.66 -5.12 -14.74
N ASP A 219 9.89 -5.78 -15.88
CA ASP A 219 10.67 -5.24 -16.98
C ASP A 219 9.77 -4.54 -18.02
N SER A 220 8.49 -4.92 -18.11
CA SER A 220 7.57 -4.46 -19.15
C SER A 220 6.79 -3.17 -18.84
N PHE A 221 6.70 -2.71 -17.58
CA PHE A 221 5.80 -1.58 -17.25
C PHE A 221 6.46 -0.44 -16.47
N GLY A 222 6.49 0.75 -17.10
CA GLY A 222 6.55 2.04 -16.40
C GLY A 222 7.65 2.20 -15.36
N THR A 223 8.85 1.63 -15.60
CA THR A 223 9.99 1.78 -14.69
C THR A 223 10.44 3.25 -14.65
N VAL A 224 10.51 3.90 -15.82
CA VAL A 224 10.78 5.34 -15.98
C VAL A 224 9.45 6.06 -16.18
N TYR A 225 8.66 6.16 -15.11
CA TYR A 225 7.39 6.87 -15.12
C TYR A 225 7.32 7.80 -13.91
N ALA A 226 6.84 9.04 -14.10
CA ALA A 226 6.73 10.02 -13.03
C ALA A 226 5.90 9.49 -11.85
N GLY A 227 4.82 8.77 -12.14
CA GLY A 227 3.96 8.16 -11.11
C GLY A 227 4.60 6.97 -10.39
N ASN A 228 5.66 6.34 -10.92
CA ASN A 228 6.34 5.23 -10.26
C ASN A 228 7.32 5.75 -9.20
N LEU A 229 7.02 5.46 -7.94
CA LEU A 229 7.68 6.01 -6.76
C LEU A 229 8.39 4.91 -5.95
N THR A 230 9.00 3.96 -6.64
CA THR A 230 9.83 2.90 -6.06
C THR A 230 11.29 3.32 -5.98
N LEU A 231 12.09 2.57 -5.21
CA LEU A 231 13.55 2.64 -5.29
C LEU A 231 14.03 2.29 -6.70
N ARG A 232 13.42 1.29 -7.36
CA ARG A 232 13.78 0.89 -8.72
C ARG A 232 13.59 2.03 -9.72
N SER A 233 12.45 2.73 -9.66
CA SER A 233 12.17 3.88 -10.53
C SER A 233 13.10 5.06 -10.25
N LEU A 234 13.37 5.36 -8.98
CA LEU A 234 14.33 6.39 -8.59
C LEU A 234 15.70 6.16 -9.24
N LEU A 235 16.19 4.91 -9.23
CA LEU A 235 17.46 4.53 -9.85
C LEU A 235 17.38 4.57 -11.38
N ALA A 236 16.31 4.05 -11.97
CA ALA A 236 16.16 3.98 -13.42
C ALA A 236 16.04 5.36 -14.08
N LYS A 237 15.47 6.35 -13.38
CA LYS A 237 15.44 7.75 -13.83
C LYS A 237 16.83 8.41 -13.87
N GLN A 238 17.89 7.71 -13.43
CA GLN A 238 19.30 8.10 -13.58
C GLN A 238 19.95 7.39 -14.78
N GLU A 239 19.15 6.97 -15.77
CA GLU A 239 19.58 6.20 -16.95
C GLU A 239 20.21 4.83 -16.62
N LEU A 240 20.07 4.35 -15.38
CA LEU A 240 20.55 3.04 -14.97
C LEU A 240 19.64 1.94 -15.54
N THR A 241 20.24 0.97 -16.23
CA THR A 241 19.52 -0.14 -16.87
C THR A 241 20.20 -1.49 -16.60
N GLY A 242 19.54 -2.58 -17.00
CA GLY A 242 20.08 -3.94 -16.99
C GLY A 242 20.61 -4.40 -15.62
N VAL A 243 21.78 -5.06 -15.63
CA VAL A 243 22.39 -5.66 -14.44
C VAL A 243 22.71 -4.62 -13.37
N THR A 244 23.15 -3.42 -13.76
CA THR A 244 23.49 -2.35 -12.82
C THR A 244 22.26 -1.88 -12.05
N LEU A 245 21.15 -1.61 -12.74
CA LEU A 245 19.88 -1.23 -12.11
C LEU A 245 19.40 -2.33 -11.14
N ASN A 246 19.36 -3.57 -11.61
CA ASN A 246 18.89 -4.70 -10.82
C ASN A 246 19.75 -4.93 -9.56
N SER A 247 21.07 -4.83 -9.69
CA SER A 247 22.00 -5.02 -8.57
C SER A 247 21.82 -3.93 -7.51
N LEU A 248 21.75 -2.65 -7.93
CA LEU A 248 21.56 -1.53 -7.01
C LEU A 248 20.19 -1.55 -6.35
N TRP A 249 19.15 -1.92 -7.09
CA TRP A 249 17.80 -2.09 -6.54
C TRP A 249 17.75 -3.21 -5.49
N VAL A 250 18.38 -4.37 -5.73
CA VAL A 250 18.45 -5.46 -4.75
C VAL A 250 19.23 -5.03 -3.51
N LEU A 251 20.42 -4.44 -3.68
CA LEU A 251 21.24 -3.96 -2.55
C LEU A 251 20.50 -2.92 -1.72
N GLY A 252 19.88 -1.93 -2.38
CA GLY A 252 19.08 -0.93 -1.69
C GLY A 252 17.83 -1.51 -1.03
N SER A 253 17.19 -2.53 -1.62
CA SER A 253 16.05 -3.23 -1.01
C SER A 253 16.45 -3.98 0.26
N VAL A 254 17.62 -4.62 0.29
CA VAL A 254 18.19 -5.24 1.50
C VAL A 254 18.49 -4.19 2.56
N LEU A 255 19.09 -3.06 2.18
CA LEU A 255 19.33 -1.95 3.11
C LEU A 255 18.02 -1.41 3.71
N LEU A 256 17.00 -1.19 2.87
CA LEU A 256 15.69 -0.73 3.32
C LEU A 256 14.99 -1.77 4.21
N LEU A 257 15.18 -3.07 3.97
CA LEU A 257 14.69 -4.11 4.87
C LEU A 257 15.36 -4.00 6.24
N VAL A 258 16.68 -3.81 6.31
CA VAL A 258 17.39 -3.61 7.58
C VAL A 258 16.84 -2.39 8.32
N LEU A 259 16.73 -1.24 7.64
CA LEU A 259 16.19 -0.01 8.23
C LEU A 259 14.75 -0.22 8.76
N THR A 260 13.92 -0.91 7.99
CA THR A 260 12.54 -1.25 8.35
C THR A 260 12.49 -2.16 9.57
N VAL A 261 13.31 -3.21 9.63
CA VAL A 261 13.37 -4.10 10.79
C VAL A 261 13.77 -3.34 12.05
N LEU A 262 14.74 -2.42 11.96
CA LEU A 262 15.13 -1.57 13.09
C LEU A 262 13.99 -0.64 13.53
N ALA A 263 13.36 0.05 12.58
CA ALA A 263 12.22 0.94 12.84
C ALA A 263 11.03 0.19 13.46
N MET A 264 10.69 -0.98 12.93
CA MET A 264 9.62 -1.84 13.45
C MET A 264 9.96 -2.38 14.83
N ARG A 265 11.21 -2.77 15.11
CA ARG A 265 11.64 -3.19 16.45
C ARG A 265 11.49 -2.06 17.47
N TYR A 266 11.82 -0.83 17.11
CA TYR A 266 11.56 0.34 17.96
C TYR A 266 10.06 0.52 18.21
N ALA A 267 9.25 0.51 17.15
CA ALA A 267 7.80 0.67 17.24
C ALA A 267 7.15 -0.40 18.11
N LEU A 268 7.51 -1.67 17.92
CA LEU A 268 6.99 -2.80 18.69
C LEU A 268 7.45 -2.75 20.16
N ALA A 269 8.71 -2.39 20.42
CA ALA A 269 9.19 -2.19 21.80
C ALA A 269 8.48 -1.04 22.51
N ALA A 270 8.08 -0.02 21.76
CA ALA A 270 7.23 1.06 22.23
C ALA A 270 5.74 0.70 22.28
N ALA A 271 5.34 -0.57 22.07
CA ALA A 271 3.94 -1.01 22.00
C ALA A 271 3.08 -0.20 21.01
N ASN A 272 3.69 0.21 19.90
CA ASN A 272 3.05 0.98 18.83
C ASN A 272 2.98 0.13 17.54
N THR A 273 2.11 -0.88 17.57
CA THR A 273 1.83 -1.74 16.39
C THR A 273 1.42 -0.95 15.15
N PRO A 274 0.60 0.12 15.23
CA PRO A 274 0.33 0.99 14.09
C PRO A 274 1.57 1.53 13.42
N LEU A 275 2.54 2.01 14.20
CA LEU A 275 3.80 2.53 13.66
C LEU A 275 4.60 1.42 12.97
N ALA A 276 4.66 0.23 13.57
CA ALA A 276 5.32 -0.92 12.94
C ALA A 276 4.65 -1.31 11.61
N LEU A 277 3.32 -1.26 11.55
CA LEU A 277 2.56 -1.55 10.33
C LEU A 277 2.87 -0.55 9.22
N VAL A 278 2.87 0.75 9.51
CA VAL A 278 3.16 1.77 8.48
C VAL A 278 4.63 1.77 8.05
N CYS A 279 5.58 1.46 8.95
CA CYS A 279 6.97 1.20 8.54
C CYS A 279 7.04 0.05 7.55
N ASN A 280 6.32 -1.05 7.81
CA ASN A 280 6.29 -2.18 6.90
C ASN A 280 5.64 -1.82 5.55
N ALA A 281 4.54 -1.06 5.58
CA ALA A 281 3.87 -0.62 4.36
C ALA A 281 4.76 0.27 3.47
N VAL A 282 5.46 1.24 4.08
CA VAL A 282 6.42 2.11 3.35
C VAL A 282 7.54 1.27 2.75
N TRP A 283 8.06 0.28 3.48
CA TRP A 283 9.06 -0.64 2.94
C TRP A 283 8.56 -1.39 1.71
N VAL A 284 7.39 -2.02 1.79
CA VAL A 284 6.77 -2.74 0.65
C VAL A 284 6.64 -1.82 -0.57
N LEU A 285 6.19 -0.58 -0.37
CA LEU A 285 6.05 0.39 -1.45
C LEU A 285 7.39 0.75 -2.11
N LEU A 286 8.44 0.94 -1.30
CA LEU A 286 9.77 1.31 -1.81
C LEU A 286 10.45 0.16 -2.56
N VAL A 287 10.34 -1.07 -2.06
CA VAL A 287 11.08 -2.23 -2.62
C VAL A 287 10.32 -2.99 -3.69
N SER A 288 9.02 -2.76 -3.85
CA SER A 288 8.25 -3.30 -4.97
C SER A 288 8.92 -2.95 -6.31
N PRO A 289 8.87 -3.83 -7.34
CA PRO A 289 9.32 -3.47 -8.68
C PRO A 289 8.56 -2.27 -9.23
N ILE A 290 7.27 -2.17 -8.92
CA ILE A 290 6.38 -1.08 -9.34
C ILE A 290 5.48 -0.66 -8.18
N SER A 291 5.51 0.62 -7.86
CA SER A 291 4.60 1.29 -6.93
C SER A 291 4.23 2.64 -7.50
N TRP A 292 3.11 2.69 -8.21
CA TRP A 292 2.56 3.95 -8.69
C TRP A 292 2.05 4.82 -7.54
N SER A 293 1.81 6.11 -7.77
CA SER A 293 1.40 7.04 -6.72
C SER A 293 0.12 6.61 -6.01
N HIS A 294 -0.84 6.03 -6.73
CA HIS A 294 -2.04 5.46 -6.14
C HIS A 294 -1.81 4.16 -5.34
N HIS A 295 -0.61 3.55 -5.35
CA HIS A 295 -0.26 2.50 -4.39
C HIS A 295 0.09 3.08 -3.01
N TRP A 296 0.47 4.36 -2.93
CA TRP A 296 0.92 5.04 -1.71
C TRP A 296 -0.22 5.47 -0.76
N VAL A 297 -1.38 4.80 -0.80
CA VAL A 297 -2.53 5.05 0.10
C VAL A 297 -2.18 4.99 1.58
N TRP A 298 -1.09 4.30 1.94
CA TRP A 298 -0.53 4.25 3.29
C TRP A 298 0.07 5.57 3.80
N ALA A 299 0.36 6.53 2.91
CA ALA A 299 0.88 7.83 3.31
C ALA A 299 -0.08 8.59 4.23
N GLY A 300 -1.39 8.53 3.94
CA GLY A 300 -2.43 9.12 4.78
C GLY A 300 -2.37 8.59 6.23
N PRO A 301 -2.58 7.29 6.48
CA PRO A 301 -2.49 6.68 7.80
C PRO A 301 -1.16 6.96 8.52
N THR A 302 -0.05 6.99 7.78
CA THR A 302 1.28 7.30 8.32
C THR A 302 1.33 8.74 8.86
N LEU A 303 0.94 9.71 8.06
CA LEU A 303 0.94 11.13 8.44
C LEU A 303 -0.03 11.41 9.59
N ALA A 304 -1.22 10.81 9.57
CA ALA A 304 -2.20 10.93 10.65
C ALA A 304 -1.66 10.39 11.98
N LEU A 305 -1.00 9.23 11.96
CA LEU A 305 -0.38 8.65 13.15
C LEU A 305 0.76 9.53 13.68
N LEU A 306 1.65 9.98 12.80
CA LEU A 306 2.77 10.85 13.16
C LEU A 306 2.31 12.21 13.69
N PHE A 307 1.26 12.80 13.10
CA PHE A 307 0.63 14.01 13.60
C PHE A 307 0.15 13.82 15.04
N ALA A 308 -0.63 12.77 15.30
CA ALA A 308 -1.16 12.48 16.64
C ALA A 308 -0.04 12.26 17.67
N MET A 309 1.02 11.54 17.29
CA MET A 309 2.21 11.35 18.13
C MET A 309 2.91 12.67 18.43
N ALA A 310 3.15 13.48 17.39
CA ALA A 310 3.92 14.71 17.48
C ALA A 310 3.17 15.82 18.24
N VAL A 311 1.86 15.96 18.06
CA VAL A 311 1.02 16.89 18.87
C VAL A 311 1.08 16.48 20.34
N ARG A 312 0.87 15.19 20.64
CA ARG A 312 0.83 14.71 22.03
C ARG A 312 2.17 14.88 22.76
N HIS A 313 3.28 14.70 22.05
CA HIS A 313 4.63 14.84 22.63
C HIS A 313 5.29 16.20 22.38
N ARG A 314 4.58 17.15 21.75
CA ARG A 314 5.10 18.47 21.36
C ARG A 314 6.40 18.41 20.54
N TRP A 315 6.48 17.43 19.64
CA TRP A 315 7.63 17.26 18.73
C TRP A 315 7.49 18.20 17.53
N TYR A 316 7.75 19.49 17.72
CA TYR A 316 7.56 20.51 16.69
C TYR A 316 8.34 20.23 15.40
N GLY A 317 9.55 19.68 15.49
CA GLY A 317 10.30 19.25 14.30
C GLY A 317 9.59 18.14 13.51
N VAL A 318 8.94 17.20 14.20
CA VAL A 318 8.13 16.16 13.55
C VAL A 318 6.82 16.73 12.99
N LEU A 319 6.21 17.72 13.65
CA LEU A 319 5.04 18.41 13.11
C LEU A 319 5.37 19.13 11.81
N LEU A 320 6.54 19.75 11.70
CA LEU A 320 7.00 20.37 10.46
C LEU A 320 7.16 19.33 9.34
N THR A 321 7.83 18.19 9.62
CA THR A 321 8.01 17.15 8.59
C THR A 321 6.68 16.48 8.19
N VAL A 322 5.75 16.31 9.13
CA VAL A 322 4.39 15.86 8.85
C VAL A 322 3.64 16.87 7.99
N GLY A 323 3.75 18.17 8.27
CA GLY A 323 3.13 19.23 7.47
C GLY A 323 3.67 19.27 6.04
N LEU A 324 4.99 19.16 5.88
CA LEU A 324 5.63 19.06 4.57
C LEU A 324 5.19 17.79 3.82
N GLY A 325 5.19 16.64 4.49
CA GLY A 325 4.73 15.38 3.90
C GLY A 325 3.25 15.43 3.50
N ALA A 326 2.40 16.04 4.34
CA ALA A 326 1.00 16.29 4.03
C ALA A 326 0.85 17.16 2.79
N LEU A 327 1.59 18.27 2.69
CA LEU A 327 1.59 19.12 1.51
C LEU A 327 2.05 18.35 0.25
N THR A 328 3.12 17.56 0.37
CA THR A 328 3.62 16.73 -0.74
C THR A 328 2.54 15.75 -1.24
N VAL A 329 1.86 15.04 -0.35
CA VAL A 329 0.83 14.07 -0.77
C VAL A 329 -0.50 14.72 -1.15
N LEU A 330 -0.76 15.95 -0.70
CA LEU A 330 -1.93 16.71 -1.16
C LEU A 330 -1.74 17.19 -2.60
N VAL A 331 -0.53 17.66 -2.91
CA VAL A 331 -0.20 18.23 -4.23
C VAL A 331 0.09 17.15 -5.27
N GLY A 332 0.86 16.12 -4.92
CA GLY A 332 1.37 15.16 -5.91
C GLY A 332 2.34 15.83 -6.91
N PRO A 333 3.47 16.38 -6.43
CA PRO A 333 4.33 17.25 -7.22
C PRO A 333 4.89 16.61 -8.50
N GLN A 334 5.01 15.28 -8.54
CA GLN A 334 5.48 14.53 -9.70
C GLN A 334 4.68 14.79 -10.97
N TRP A 335 3.39 15.11 -10.84
CA TRP A 335 2.51 15.36 -11.99
C TRP A 335 2.70 16.73 -12.64
N TYR A 336 3.38 17.65 -11.96
CA TYR A 336 3.69 18.99 -12.46
C TYR A 336 5.05 19.08 -13.15
N LEU A 337 5.80 17.98 -13.18
CA LEU A 337 7.08 17.88 -13.86
C LEU A 337 6.90 17.28 -15.27
N PRO A 338 7.87 17.48 -16.19
CA PRO A 338 7.87 16.78 -17.47
C PRO A 338 7.73 15.27 -17.25
N ASN A 339 6.69 14.65 -17.79
CA ASN A 339 6.40 13.24 -17.57
C ASN A 339 5.93 12.60 -18.87
N THR A 340 5.94 11.26 -18.90
CA THR A 340 5.60 10.44 -20.07
C THR A 340 6.66 10.56 -21.18
N ASP A 341 6.71 9.59 -22.09
CA ASP A 341 7.69 9.51 -23.20
C ASP A 341 9.16 9.56 -22.74
N ASN A 342 9.45 9.00 -21.56
CA ASN A 342 10.77 8.99 -20.92
C ASN A 342 11.37 10.38 -20.63
N ARG A 343 10.57 11.45 -20.61
CA ARG A 343 11.05 12.80 -20.24
C ARG A 343 11.58 12.87 -18.80
N GLU A 344 11.27 11.87 -17.97
CA GLU A 344 11.80 11.71 -16.63
C GLU A 344 13.30 11.39 -16.59
N LEU A 345 13.90 10.92 -17.69
CA LEU A 345 15.35 10.75 -17.82
C LEU A 345 16.07 12.10 -17.84
N ASP A 346 15.45 13.11 -18.45
CA ASP A 346 16.02 14.46 -18.60
C ASP A 346 15.78 15.35 -17.37
N TRP A 347 15.28 14.79 -16.27
CA TRP A 347 15.04 15.55 -15.05
C TRP A 347 16.33 16.10 -14.46
N THR A 348 16.36 17.42 -14.30
CA THR A 348 17.38 18.11 -13.49
C THR A 348 17.39 17.60 -12.04
N PHE A 349 18.47 17.84 -11.31
CA PHE A 349 18.58 17.43 -9.90
C PHE A 349 17.38 17.87 -9.03
N SER A 350 16.90 19.10 -9.20
CA SER A 350 15.73 19.60 -8.46
C SER A 350 14.45 18.86 -8.84
N GLN A 351 14.26 18.55 -10.12
CA GLN A 351 13.15 17.74 -10.61
C GLN A 351 13.23 16.31 -10.10
N GLN A 352 14.42 15.72 -9.99
CA GLN A 352 14.60 14.40 -9.38
C GLN A 352 14.19 14.38 -7.91
N VAL A 353 14.52 15.43 -7.14
CA VAL A 353 14.12 15.55 -5.74
C VAL A 353 12.60 15.74 -5.61
N VAL A 354 12.02 16.62 -6.41
CA VAL A 354 10.58 16.95 -6.36
C VAL A 354 9.72 15.79 -6.89
N GLY A 355 10.10 15.20 -8.01
CA GLY A 355 9.39 14.10 -8.67
C GLY A 355 9.47 12.78 -7.93
N ASN A 356 10.53 12.56 -7.14
CA ASN A 356 10.66 11.37 -6.29
C ASN A 356 10.44 11.68 -4.80
N ALA A 357 9.74 12.77 -4.48
CA ALA A 357 9.57 13.23 -3.10
C ALA A 357 8.96 12.15 -2.18
N TYR A 358 8.01 11.34 -2.67
CA TYR A 358 7.41 10.24 -1.90
C TYR A 358 8.45 9.18 -1.54
N THR A 359 9.25 8.75 -2.52
CA THR A 359 10.34 7.79 -2.34
C THR A 359 11.33 8.31 -1.30
N LEU A 360 11.78 9.56 -1.44
CA LEU A 360 12.77 10.17 -0.55
C LEU A 360 12.22 10.37 0.88
N ILE A 361 10.97 10.82 1.02
CA ILE A 361 10.29 10.94 2.32
C ILE A 361 10.13 9.55 2.96
N GLY A 362 9.74 8.54 2.19
CA GLY A 362 9.61 7.16 2.66
C GLY A 362 10.94 6.59 3.17
N ILE A 363 12.04 6.79 2.44
CA ILE A 363 13.39 6.41 2.89
C ILE A 363 13.74 7.17 4.17
N GLY A 364 13.54 8.48 4.21
CA GLY A 364 13.80 9.31 5.38
C GLY A 364 13.00 8.87 6.62
N PHE A 365 11.75 8.44 6.43
CA PHE A 365 10.90 7.90 7.48
C PHE A 365 11.47 6.60 8.08
N LEU A 366 11.91 5.66 7.24
CA LEU A 366 12.54 4.42 7.71
C LEU A 366 13.89 4.68 8.41
N VAL A 367 14.69 5.59 7.86
CA VAL A 367 15.94 6.03 8.50
C VAL A 367 15.68 6.65 9.88
N ALA A 368 14.69 7.53 10.00
CA ALA A 368 14.33 8.15 11.27
C ALA A 368 13.90 7.10 12.32
N GLY A 369 13.12 6.10 11.91
CA GLY A 369 12.73 4.98 12.78
C GLY A 369 13.94 4.11 13.20
N ALA A 370 14.86 3.83 12.28
CA ALA A 370 16.09 3.09 12.58
C ALA A 370 17.01 3.87 13.53
N VAL A 371 17.17 5.19 13.33
CA VAL A 371 17.92 6.07 14.24
C VAL A 371 17.27 6.10 15.62
N ALA A 372 15.94 6.16 15.71
CA ALA A 372 15.23 6.09 16.97
C ALA A 372 15.48 4.76 17.70
N TYR A 373 15.52 3.63 16.98
CA TYR A 373 15.91 2.34 17.56
C TYR A 373 17.33 2.37 18.15
N LEU A 374 18.30 2.91 17.42
CA LEU A 374 19.70 2.95 17.86
C LEU A 374 19.90 3.89 19.06
N ARG A 375 19.23 5.05 19.07
CA ARG A 375 19.36 6.04 20.15
C ARG A 375 18.60 5.66 21.42
N PHE A 376 17.39 5.12 21.27
CA PHE A 376 16.48 4.84 22.37
C PHE A 376 16.30 3.34 22.58
N ARG A 377 17.33 2.55 22.25
CA ARG A 377 17.30 1.09 22.35
C ARG A 377 16.73 0.70 23.72
N PRO A 378 15.66 -0.10 23.77
CA PRO A 378 15.15 -0.61 25.03
C PRO A 378 16.29 -1.38 25.68
N ARG A 379 16.85 -0.87 26.78
CA ARG A 379 17.76 -1.65 27.62
C ARG A 379 16.96 -2.88 28.04
N CYS A 380 17.50 -4.09 27.79
CA CYS A 380 16.91 -5.30 28.35
C CYS A 380 16.60 -5.02 29.81
N ARG A 381 15.31 -5.09 30.20
CA ARG A 381 14.95 -5.05 31.62
C ARG A 381 15.78 -6.15 32.27
N GLN A 382 16.74 -5.78 33.12
CA GLN A 382 17.37 -6.76 33.97
C GLN A 382 16.24 -7.41 34.78
N PRO A 383 16.24 -8.74 34.94
CA PRO A 383 15.30 -9.38 35.84
C PRO A 383 15.45 -8.71 37.20
N VAL A 384 14.33 -8.18 37.71
CA VAL A 384 14.28 -7.65 39.09
C VAL A 384 14.72 -8.80 39.99
N PRO A 385 15.77 -8.64 40.82
CA PRO A 385 16.13 -9.67 41.78
C PRO A 385 14.90 -9.93 42.64
N VAL A 386 14.46 -11.18 42.68
CA VAL A 386 13.43 -11.59 43.64
C VAL A 386 14.02 -11.34 45.02
N SER A 387 13.54 -10.29 45.67
CA SER A 387 13.81 -10.02 47.08
C SER A 387 13.21 -11.17 47.88
N THR A 388 14.01 -12.19 48.18
CA THR A 388 13.71 -13.14 49.25
C THR A 388 13.97 -12.42 50.57
N ALA A 389 12.97 -11.68 51.03
CA ALA A 389 12.86 -11.16 52.38
C ALA A 389 11.39 -11.23 52.77
N ASP A 390 11.01 -12.35 53.41
CA ASP A 390 10.55 -12.34 54.80
C ASP A 390 9.91 -13.68 55.19
N ALA A 391 10.36 -14.18 56.35
CA ALA A 391 9.87 -15.27 57.20
C ALA A 391 10.10 -16.73 56.76
#